data_AF-A0A920KS28-F1
#
_entry.id   AF-A0A920KS28-F1
#
_cell.length_a   1.000
_cell.length_b   1.000
_cell.length_c   1.000
_cell.angle_alpha   90.00
_cell.angle_beta   90.00
_cell.angle_gamma   90.00
#
_symmetry.space_group_name_H-M   'P 1'
#
loop_
_entity.id
_entity.type
_entity.pdbx_description
1 polymer ?
#
loop_
_entity_poly.entity_id
_entity_poly.type
_entity_poly.pdbx_seq_one_letter_code
_entity_poly.pdbx_strand_id
1 'polypeptide(L)'
;MYTLGDLGFLDFAGSGIVHMAGAAAAWRVLLVGARKGKYGPNGEVNAIPGANLPLATLGTFILWLGWFGFNGGSVLATASVDSANAVAVVFMNTNLAAAGGCIGALIVAKLLFGKADLTWR
;
A
#
# COMPACT_ATOMS: atom_id res chain seq x y z
N MET A 1 -18.87 -15.40 23.41
CA MET A 1 -18.44 -14.27 22.55
C MET A 1 -17.79 -14.88 21.33
N TYR A 2 -18.29 -14.58 20.13
CA TYR A 2 -17.68 -15.03 18.87
C TYR A 2 -16.67 -13.99 18.39
N THR A 3 -15.61 -14.44 17.73
CA THR A 3 -14.63 -13.61 17.01
C THR A 3 -14.98 -13.56 15.52
N LEU A 4 -14.38 -12.61 14.78
CA LEU A 4 -14.52 -12.58 13.31
C LEU A 4 -13.97 -13.86 12.65
N GLY A 5 -12.96 -14.49 13.26
CA GLY A 5 -12.43 -15.77 12.80
C GLY A 5 -13.47 -16.90 12.87
N ASP A 6 -14.34 -16.88 13.88
CA ASP A 6 -15.45 -17.85 14.02
C ASP A 6 -16.49 -17.70 12.89
N LEU A 7 -16.50 -16.54 12.21
CA LEU A 7 -17.34 -16.25 11.04
C LEU A 7 -16.59 -16.45 9.71
N GLY A 8 -15.37 -17.00 9.74
CA GLY A 8 -14.56 -17.29 8.55
C GLY A 8 -13.78 -16.10 8.00
N PHE A 9 -13.64 -15.00 8.76
CA PHE A 9 -12.79 -13.88 8.34
C PHE A 9 -11.31 -14.28 8.36
N LEU A 10 -10.61 -14.06 7.24
CA LEU A 10 -9.19 -14.34 7.10
C LEU A 10 -8.44 -13.03 6.87
N ASP A 11 -7.48 -12.73 7.74
CA ASP A 11 -6.58 -11.60 7.61
C ASP A 11 -5.17 -12.04 7.97
N PHE A 12 -4.39 -12.43 6.96
CA PHE A 12 -3.11 -13.12 7.16
C PHE A 12 -2.06 -12.24 7.85
N ALA A 13 -1.87 -11.01 7.36
CA ALA A 13 -0.85 -10.10 7.86
C ALA A 13 -1.41 -8.74 8.30
N GLY A 14 -2.73 -8.50 8.20
CA GLY A 14 -3.35 -7.26 8.68
C GLY A 14 -3.87 -6.30 7.60
N SER A 15 -4.35 -6.81 6.47
CA SER A 15 -5.09 -6.01 5.47
C SER A 15 -6.31 -5.30 6.08
N GLY A 16 -7.02 -5.96 6.98
CA GLY A 16 -8.13 -5.36 7.73
C GLY A 16 -7.62 -4.50 8.89
N ILE A 17 -6.93 -5.13 9.84
CA ILE A 17 -6.63 -4.47 11.12
C ILE A 17 -5.58 -3.36 11.04
N VAL A 18 -4.66 -3.40 10.07
CA VAL A 18 -3.64 -2.36 9.89
C VAL A 18 -4.03 -1.43 8.75
N HIS A 19 -4.21 -1.95 7.54
CA HIS A 19 -4.37 -1.10 6.36
C HIS A 19 -5.77 -0.48 6.25
N MET A 20 -6.84 -1.28 6.38
CA MET A 20 -8.21 -0.77 6.31
C MET A 20 -8.54 0.11 7.52
N ALA A 21 -8.15 -0.30 8.74
CA ALA A 21 -8.34 0.53 9.93
C ALA A 21 -7.60 1.88 9.82
N GLY A 22 -6.35 1.87 9.34
CA GLY A 22 -5.59 3.09 9.08
C GLY A 22 -6.23 3.97 8.01
N ALA A 23 -6.73 3.37 6.93
CA ALA A 23 -7.45 4.09 5.87
C ALA A 23 -8.77 4.70 6.37
N ALA A 24 -9.52 3.98 7.20
CA ALA A 24 -10.74 4.48 7.83
C ALA A 24 -10.45 5.67 8.75
N ALA A 25 -9.33 5.65 9.50
CA ALA A 25 -8.90 6.79 10.30
C ALA A 25 -8.55 8.03 9.43
N ALA A 26 -8.01 7.80 8.22
CA ALA A 26 -7.67 8.87 7.29
C ALA A 26 -8.90 9.61 6.70
N TRP A 27 -10.12 9.05 6.82
CA TRP A 27 -11.36 9.76 6.46
C TRP A 27 -11.62 11.04 7.26
N ARG A 28 -10.87 11.27 8.34
CA ARG A 28 -10.81 12.58 9.02
C ARG A 28 -10.52 13.75 8.07
N VAL A 29 -9.96 13.51 6.88
CA VAL A 29 -9.82 14.54 5.82
C VAL A 29 -11.14 15.24 5.47
N LEU A 30 -12.29 14.57 5.60
CA LEU A 30 -13.61 15.17 5.35
C LEU A 30 -13.97 16.24 6.39
N LEU A 31 -13.41 16.15 7.61
CA LEU A 31 -13.62 17.12 8.68
C LEU A 31 -12.60 18.26 8.63
N VAL A 32 -11.35 17.95 8.26
CA VAL A 32 -10.26 18.95 8.17
C VAL A 32 -10.38 19.80 6.90
N GLY A 33 -10.97 19.23 5.84
CA GLY A 33 -11.17 19.91 4.57
C GLY A 33 -9.95 19.87 3.65
N ALA A 34 -10.13 20.41 2.44
CA ALA A 34 -9.09 20.43 1.42
C ALA A 34 -7.96 21.42 1.77
N ARG A 35 -6.73 21.07 1.37
CA ARG A 35 -5.59 22.00 1.46
C ARG A 35 -5.87 23.27 0.65
N LYS A 36 -5.46 24.43 1.17
CA LYS A 36 -5.58 25.73 0.47
C LYS A 36 -4.95 25.63 -0.93
N GLY A 37 -5.64 26.19 -1.92
CA GLY A 37 -5.21 26.19 -3.31
C GLY A 37 -5.40 24.87 -4.05
N LYS A 38 -5.86 23.78 -3.40
CA LYS A 38 -6.13 22.49 -4.07
C LYS A 38 -7.27 22.59 -5.10
N TYR A 39 -8.29 23.38 -4.79
CA TYR A 39 -9.46 23.60 -5.63
C TYR A 39 -9.66 25.09 -5.90
N GLY A 40 -9.91 25.45 -7.16
CA GLY A 40 -10.22 26.80 -7.59
C GLY A 40 -11.70 27.18 -7.39
N PRO A 41 -12.06 28.46 -7.57
CA PRO A 41 -13.41 28.96 -7.36
C PRO A 41 -14.45 28.32 -8.30
N ASN A 42 -14.03 27.77 -9.46
CA ASN A 42 -14.93 27.08 -10.39
C ASN A 42 -14.73 25.55 -10.38
N GLY A 43 -14.09 25.01 -9.33
CA GLY A 43 -13.88 23.58 -9.16
C GLY A 43 -12.63 23.02 -9.85
N GLU A 44 -11.74 23.88 -10.35
CA GLU A 44 -10.49 23.47 -10.98
C GLU A 44 -9.62 22.68 -10.00
N VAL A 45 -9.05 21.56 -10.45
CA VAL A 45 -8.19 20.72 -9.62
C VAL A 45 -6.73 21.13 -9.83
N ASN A 46 -6.15 21.80 -8.85
CA ASN A 46 -4.73 22.17 -8.89
C ASN A 46 -3.86 21.04 -8.36
N ALA A 47 -2.78 20.70 -9.08
CA ALA A 47 -1.79 19.73 -8.60
C ALA A 47 -0.93 20.37 -7.49
N ILE A 48 -0.79 19.68 -6.36
CA ILE A 48 0.19 20.03 -5.32
C ILE A 48 1.35 19.05 -5.48
N PRO A 49 2.47 19.45 -6.12
CA PRO A 49 3.55 18.53 -6.45
C PRO A 49 4.24 17.98 -5.19
N GLY A 50 4.84 16.80 -5.34
CA GLY A 50 5.64 16.19 -4.28
C GLY A 50 6.86 17.06 -3.95
N ALA A 51 7.19 17.16 -2.67
CA ALA A 51 8.29 18.01 -2.20
C ALA A 51 9.68 17.43 -2.55
N ASN A 52 9.82 16.10 -2.55
CA ASN A 52 11.08 15.41 -2.84
C ASN A 52 10.82 13.99 -3.35
N LEU A 53 10.88 13.80 -4.67
CA LEU A 53 10.59 12.51 -5.31
C LEU A 53 11.64 11.43 -5.00
N PRO A 54 12.96 11.72 -5.03
CA PRO A 54 13.96 10.75 -4.58
C PRO A 54 13.71 10.22 -3.17
N LEU A 55 13.35 11.10 -2.23
CA LEU A 55 13.04 10.69 -0.86
C LEU A 55 11.77 9.83 -0.77
N ALA A 56 10.73 10.17 -1.54
CA ALA A 56 9.53 9.34 -1.64
C ALA A 56 9.86 7.94 -2.20
N THR A 57 10.68 7.86 -3.24
CA THR A 57 11.16 6.59 -3.81
C THR A 57 11.96 5.77 -2.80
N LEU A 58 12.86 6.40 -2.04
CA LEU A 58 13.59 5.74 -0.95
C LEU A 58 12.62 5.21 0.11
N GLY A 59 11.62 5.99 0.50
CA GLY A 59 10.56 5.58 1.42
C GLY A 59 9.82 4.33 0.92
N THR A 60 9.49 4.26 -0.37
CA THR A 60 8.87 3.08 -0.99
C THR A 60 9.76 1.85 -0.88
N PHE A 61 11.07 1.97 -1.14
CA PHE A 61 11.99 0.83 -1.00
C PHE A 61 12.13 0.35 0.45
N ILE A 62 12.17 1.28 1.41
CA ILE A 62 12.20 0.94 2.84
C ILE A 62 10.90 0.20 3.23
N LEU A 63 9.75 0.69 2.79
CA LEU A 63 8.46 0.04 3.04
C LEU A 63 8.39 -1.34 2.40
N TRP A 64 8.82 -1.49 1.15
CA TRP A 64 8.85 -2.77 0.45
C TRP A 64 9.75 -3.77 1.19
N LEU A 65 10.97 -3.37 1.56
CA LEU A 65 11.87 -4.22 2.36
C LEU A 65 11.22 -4.63 3.69
N GLY A 66 10.64 -3.67 4.41
CA GLY A 66 9.93 -3.92 5.66
C GLY A 66 8.74 -4.87 5.50
N TRP A 67 8.09 -4.86 4.34
CA TRP A 67 6.93 -5.69 4.05
C TRP A 67 7.24 -7.19 3.98
N PHE A 68 8.48 -7.57 3.65
CA PHE A 68 8.91 -8.96 3.78
C PHE A 68 8.84 -9.40 5.25
N GLY A 69 9.42 -8.61 6.17
CA GLY A 69 9.32 -8.89 7.60
C GLY A 69 7.87 -8.90 8.11
N PHE A 70 7.05 -7.97 7.65
CA PHE A 70 5.65 -7.86 8.04
C PHE A 70 4.81 -9.08 7.60
N ASN A 71 4.86 -9.44 6.32
CA ASN A 71 4.09 -10.56 5.79
C ASN A 71 4.70 -11.92 6.18
N GLY A 72 5.99 -12.14 5.96
CA GLY A 72 6.61 -13.43 6.27
C GLY A 72 6.72 -13.69 7.77
N GLY A 73 6.90 -12.64 8.58
CA GLY A 73 6.82 -12.75 10.04
C GLY A 73 5.44 -13.21 10.54
N SER A 74 4.37 -12.95 9.77
CA SER A 74 3.01 -13.39 10.11
C SER A 74 2.79 -14.91 9.97
N VAL A 75 3.77 -15.66 9.44
CA VAL A 75 3.80 -17.13 9.53
C VAL A 75 4.06 -17.61 10.96
N LEU A 76 4.73 -16.80 11.79
CA LEU A 76 5.03 -17.05 13.21
C LEU A 76 5.87 -18.31 13.51
N ALA A 77 6.39 -18.99 12.49
CA ALA A 77 7.23 -20.18 12.63
C ALA A 77 8.24 -20.30 11.48
N THR A 78 9.46 -20.74 11.81
CA THR A 78 10.54 -21.02 10.84
C THR A 78 11.41 -22.23 11.21
N ALA A 79 11.10 -22.93 12.30
CA ALA A 79 11.95 -23.98 12.86
C ALA A 79 11.91 -25.31 12.08
N SER A 80 10.87 -25.53 11.27
CA SER A 80 10.73 -26.70 10.40
C SER A 80 10.87 -26.34 8.93
N VAL A 81 11.24 -27.31 8.10
CA VAL A 81 11.30 -27.16 6.64
C VAL A 81 9.96 -26.65 6.08
N ASP A 82 8.85 -27.20 6.56
CA ASP A 82 7.51 -26.79 6.10
C ASP A 82 7.22 -25.32 6.45
N SER A 83 7.52 -24.90 7.69
CA SER A 83 7.34 -23.50 8.10
C SER A 83 8.27 -22.53 7.35
N ALA A 84 9.50 -22.95 7.04
CA ALA A 84 10.43 -22.16 6.25
C ALA A 84 9.95 -22.02 4.78
N ASN A 85 9.43 -23.10 4.20
CA ASN A 85 8.83 -23.09 2.87
C ASN A 85 7.61 -22.17 2.80
N ALA A 86 6.77 -22.17 3.84
CA ALA A 86 5.63 -21.25 3.94
C ALA A 86 6.09 -19.78 3.94
N VAL A 87 7.11 -19.41 4.72
CA VAL A 87 7.69 -18.06 4.69
C VAL A 87 8.24 -17.71 3.31
N ALA A 88 8.93 -18.63 2.64
CA ALA A 88 9.48 -18.40 1.30
C ALA A 88 8.38 -18.11 0.27
N VAL A 89 7.26 -18.85 0.31
CA VAL A 89 6.09 -18.59 -0.54
C VAL A 89 5.50 -17.21 -0.25
N VAL A 90 5.38 -16.83 1.02
CA VAL A 90 4.88 -15.50 1.41
C VAL A 90 5.79 -14.38 0.92
N PHE A 91 7.11 -14.55 1.01
CA PHE A 91 8.06 -13.59 0.44
C PHE A 91 7.91 -13.46 -1.08
N MET A 92 7.79 -14.59 -1.79
CA MET A 92 7.59 -14.58 -3.24
C MET A 92 6.30 -13.84 -3.62
N ASN A 93 5.20 -14.14 -2.94
CA ASN A 93 3.92 -13.49 -3.17
C ASN A 93 3.97 -11.99 -2.85
N THR A 94 4.66 -11.60 -1.78
CA THR A 94 4.86 -10.19 -1.40
C THR A 94 5.60 -9.43 -2.50
N ASN A 95 6.69 -10.02 -3.03
CA ASN A 95 7.48 -9.40 -4.08
C ASN A 95 6.71 -9.30 -5.41
N LEU A 96 6.04 -10.39 -5.81
CA LEU A 96 5.23 -10.42 -7.03
C LEU A 96 4.06 -9.44 -6.96
N ALA A 97 3.40 -9.32 -5.81
CA ALA A 97 2.33 -8.35 -5.61
C ALA A 97 2.83 -6.91 -5.75
N ALA A 98 3.97 -6.57 -5.14
CA ALA A 98 4.56 -5.24 -5.24
C ALA A 98 5.03 -4.92 -6.67
N ALA A 99 5.71 -5.86 -7.34
CA ALA A 99 6.13 -5.71 -8.73
C ALA A 99 4.95 -5.58 -9.69
N GLY A 100 3.93 -6.43 -9.53
CA GLY A 100 2.69 -6.39 -10.31
C GLY A 100 1.93 -5.08 -10.10
N GLY A 101 1.84 -4.59 -8.86
CA GLY A 101 1.25 -3.29 -8.55
C GLY A 101 1.99 -2.13 -9.21
N CYS A 102 3.32 -2.15 -9.21
CA CYS A 102 4.15 -1.14 -9.89
C CYS A 102 3.91 -1.15 -11.41
N ILE A 103 3.99 -2.32 -12.06
CA ILE A 103 3.76 -2.45 -13.51
C ILE A 103 2.33 -2.01 -13.86
N GLY A 104 1.33 -2.46 -13.10
CA GLY A 104 -0.06 -2.06 -13.27
C GLY A 104 -0.24 -0.55 -13.15
N ALA A 105 0.35 0.07 -12.14
CA ALA A 105 0.31 1.52 -11.96
C ALA A 105 0.95 2.27 -13.14
N LEU A 106 2.08 1.80 -13.66
CA LEU A 106 2.74 2.42 -14.82
C LEU A 106 1.91 2.28 -16.10
N ILE A 107 1.26 1.14 -16.32
CA ILE A 107 0.33 0.93 -17.44
C ILE A 107 -0.87 1.87 -17.31
N VAL A 108 -1.52 1.91 -16.14
CA VAL A 108 -2.65 2.80 -15.90
C VAL A 108 -2.26 4.26 -16.08
N ALA A 109 -1.09 4.67 -15.55
CA ALA A 109 -0.57 6.02 -15.74
C ALA A 109 -0.38 6.36 -17.21
N LYS A 110 0.23 5.44 -17.98
CA LYS A 110 0.44 5.60 -19.42
C LYS A 110 -0.87 5.75 -20.19
N LEU A 111 -1.90 4.97 -19.82
CA LEU A 111 -3.21 5.02 -20.47
C LEU A 111 -3.99 6.29 -20.13
N LEU A 112 -3.93 6.77 -18.88
CA LEU A 112 -4.70 7.93 -18.44
C LEU A 112 -4.01 9.27 -18.73
N PHE A 113 -2.68 9.32 -18.63
CA PHE A 113 -1.90 10.56 -18.69
C PHE A 113 -0.92 10.61 -19.88
N GLY A 114 -0.86 9.56 -20.71
CA GLY A 114 0.03 9.49 -21.87
C GLY A 114 1.50 9.26 -21.53
N LYS A 115 1.86 9.21 -20.24
CA LYS A 115 3.23 8.95 -19.76
C LYS A 115 3.23 8.24 -18.41
N ALA A 116 4.31 7.53 -18.16
CA ALA A 116 4.56 6.85 -16.90
C ALA A 116 5.65 7.62 -16.15
N ASP A 117 5.23 8.57 -15.32
CA ASP A 117 6.13 9.37 -14.49
C ASP A 117 5.63 9.50 -13.04
N LEU A 118 6.53 9.88 -12.14
CA LEU A 118 6.23 10.04 -10.70
C LEU A 118 5.50 11.35 -10.37
N THR A 119 5.37 12.24 -11.35
CA THR A 119 4.84 13.60 -11.15
C THR A 119 3.38 13.74 -11.54
N TRP A 120 2.79 12.73 -12.18
CA TRP A 120 1.43 12.77 -12.74
C TRP A 120 1.24 14.02 -13.62
N ARG A 121 2.35 14.32 -14.29
CA ARG A 121 2.67 15.35 -15.27
C ARG A 121 1.79 15.46 -16.49
#